data_AF-K7FF41-F1
#
_entry.id   AF-K7FF41-F1
#
_cell.length_a   1.000
_cell.length_b   1.000
_cell.length_c   1.000
_cell.angle_alpha   90.00
_cell.angle_beta   90.00
_cell.angle_gamma   90.00
#
_symmetry.space_group_name_H-M   'P 1'
#
loop_
_entity.id
_entity.type
_entity.pdbx_description
1 polymer ?
#
loop_
_entity_poly.entity_id
_entity_poly.type
_entity_poly.pdbx_seq_one_letter_code
_entity_poly.pdbx_strand_id
1 'polypeptide(L)'
;QCWGELATDVSCPLCRQTFPQGKLRLNRQLRNIVDAARELLLQSGREAAAERLCEKHRESLKLFCREDEIPICLVCDRSKRHRDHTVIPAEEAAEEFQAKIQAHLKTLRAERKKLLGLKVSRERRSQEYLKQTQAKRQKIVAEFQQLRQFLEEQERLLLAPLEKLNEEIGRLQTDTVRNQRADR
;
A
#
# COMPACT_ATOMS: atom_id res chain seq x y z
N GLN A 1 23.22 21.47 -6.92
CA GLN A 1 24.42 21.27 -6.10
C GLN A 1 25.09 19.98 -6.56
N CYS A 2 26.26 20.12 -7.17
CA CYS A 2 27.12 19.00 -7.57
C CYS A 2 27.78 18.45 -6.30
N TRP A 3 27.60 17.16 -6.04
CA TRP A 3 28.16 16.50 -4.86
C TRP A 3 29.66 16.30 -5.08
N GLY A 4 30.46 17.20 -4.48
CA GLY A 4 31.92 17.13 -4.43
C GLY A 4 32.41 16.11 -3.40
N GLU A 5 33.42 15.36 -3.83
CA GLU A 5 34.54 14.78 -3.08
C GLU A 5 34.47 14.83 -1.54
N LEU A 6 33.78 13.87 -0.93
CA LEU A 6 34.05 13.36 0.42
C LEU A 6 33.49 11.93 0.48
N ALA A 7 34.30 11.01 0.99
CA ALA A 7 33.99 9.60 1.15
C ALA A 7 32.93 9.39 2.25
N THR A 8 31.70 9.82 1.99
CA THR A 8 30.55 9.61 2.86
C THR A 8 29.52 8.76 2.14
N ASP A 9 29.01 7.74 2.84
CA ASP A 9 27.88 6.97 2.37
C ASP A 9 26.68 7.90 2.14
N VAL A 10 26.05 7.76 0.99
CA VAL A 10 24.94 8.60 0.54
C VAL A 10 23.62 7.91 0.88
N SER A 11 22.74 8.59 1.58
CA SER A 11 21.40 8.08 1.89
C SER A 11 20.37 8.54 0.86
N CYS A 12 19.53 7.63 0.37
CA CYS A 12 18.41 7.98 -0.48
C CYS A 12 17.41 8.88 0.30
N PRO A 13 17.03 10.06 -0.18
CA PRO A 13 16.11 10.95 0.56
C PRO A 13 14.67 10.38 0.66
N LEU A 14 14.32 9.41 -0.18
CA LEU A 14 12.98 8.80 -0.21
C LEU A 14 12.87 7.59 0.72
N CYS A 15 13.75 6.61 0.55
CA CYS A 15 13.71 5.36 1.34
C CYS A 15 14.70 5.33 2.51
N ARG A 16 15.56 6.35 2.64
CA ARG A 16 16.60 6.49 3.68
C ARG A 16 17.65 5.38 3.71
N GLN A 17 17.66 4.50 2.71
CA GLN A 17 18.68 3.47 2.58
C GLN A 17 20.03 4.11 2.23
N THR A 18 21.08 3.69 2.93
CA THR A 18 22.44 4.18 2.80
C THR A 18 23.22 3.36 1.76
N PHE A 19 23.96 4.04 0.89
CA PHE A 19 24.74 3.41 -0.17
C PHE A 19 26.15 4.02 -0.26
N PRO A 20 27.19 3.22 -0.50
CA PRO A 20 28.53 3.75 -0.72
C PRO A 20 28.55 4.55 -2.02
N GLN A 21 29.16 5.75 -1.98
CA GLN A 21 29.19 6.73 -3.06
C GLN A 21 29.62 6.14 -4.43
N GLY A 22 30.52 5.15 -4.42
CA GLY A 22 31.02 4.45 -5.62
C GLY A 22 30.03 3.47 -6.29
N LYS A 23 28.90 3.12 -5.66
CA LYS A 23 27.86 2.26 -6.25
C LYS A 23 26.72 3.03 -6.91
N LEU A 24 26.73 4.36 -6.81
CA LEU A 24 25.72 5.20 -7.45
C LEU A 24 26.02 5.32 -8.95
N ARG A 25 25.28 4.58 -9.77
CA ARG A 25 25.29 4.77 -11.22
C ARG A 25 24.29 5.86 -11.58
N LEU A 26 24.77 6.88 -12.29
CA LEU A 26 23.92 7.92 -12.89
C LEU A 26 22.79 7.26 -13.71
N ASN A 27 21.58 7.80 -13.62
CA ASN A 27 20.42 7.29 -14.34
C ASN A 27 20.67 7.38 -15.85
N ARG A 28 21.00 6.24 -16.47
CA ARG A 28 21.35 6.15 -17.89
C ARG A 28 20.17 6.47 -18.79
N GLN A 29 18.95 6.10 -18.41
CA GLN A 29 17.75 6.43 -19.19
C GLN A 29 17.52 7.94 -19.20
N LEU A 30 17.67 8.59 -18.05
CA LEU A 30 17.56 10.04 -17.94
C LEU A 30 18.68 10.75 -18.73
N ARG A 31 19.91 10.24 -18.66
CA ARG A 31 21.02 10.72 -19.49
C ARG A 31 20.73 10.56 -20.98
N ASN A 32 20.30 9.37 -21.42
CA ASN A 32 19.96 9.11 -22.82
C ASN A 32 18.83 10.03 -23.31
N ILE A 33 17.82 10.31 -22.47
CA ILE A 33 16.74 11.25 -22.82
C ILE A 33 17.29 12.68 -22.97
N VAL A 34 18.19 13.10 -22.07
CA VAL A 34 18.83 14.42 -22.12
C VAL A 34 19.77 14.54 -23.33
N ASP A 35 20.52 13.49 -23.64
CA ASP A 35 21.45 13.45 -24.78
C ASP A 35 20.66 13.44 -26.10
N ALA A 36 19.60 12.61 -26.21
CA ALA A 36 18.68 12.64 -27.35
C ALA A 36 17.96 13.99 -27.50
N ALA A 37 17.57 14.65 -26.40
CA ALA A 37 17.00 15.99 -26.45
C ALA A 37 18.02 17.03 -26.95
N ARG A 38 19.31 16.91 -26.60
CA ARG A 38 20.38 17.78 -27.14
C ARG A 38 20.65 17.51 -28.61
N GLU A 39 20.67 16.25 -29.04
CA GLU A 39 20.85 15.88 -30.45
C GLU A 39 19.70 16.38 -31.33
N LEU A 40 18.46 16.28 -30.83
CA LEU A 40 17.29 16.87 -31.50
C LEU A 40 17.39 18.39 -31.63
N LEU A 41 18.09 19.05 -30.70
CA LEU A 41 18.38 20.49 -30.75
C LEU A 41 19.58 20.84 -31.65
N LEU A 42 20.41 19.87 -32.05
CA LEU A 42 21.69 20.10 -32.75
C LEU A 42 21.74 19.53 -34.18
N GLN A 43 20.67 18.89 -34.67
CA GLN A 43 20.54 18.22 -35.97
C GLN A 43 21.62 18.55 -37.03
N SER A 44 22.74 17.83 -36.96
CA SER A 44 23.62 17.55 -38.10
C SER A 44 24.64 16.48 -37.69
N GLY A 45 24.44 15.26 -38.18
CA GLY A 45 25.39 14.17 -38.03
C GLY A 45 24.75 12.91 -37.45
N ARG A 46 24.55 11.91 -38.30
CA ARG A 46 24.34 10.53 -37.85
C ARG A 46 25.47 10.15 -36.89
N GLU A 47 25.16 9.74 -35.68
CA GLU A 47 26.12 9.02 -34.86
C GLU A 47 25.63 7.59 -34.60
N ALA A 48 26.51 6.66 -34.94
CA ALA A 48 26.49 5.29 -34.45
C ALA A 48 26.32 5.33 -32.92
N ALA A 49 25.53 4.41 -32.38
CA ALA A 49 25.44 4.19 -30.94
C ALA A 49 26.85 4.27 -30.33
N ALA A 50 27.12 5.28 -29.51
CA ALA A 50 28.46 5.58 -28.99
C ALA A 50 29.13 4.27 -28.51
N GLU A 51 30.05 3.75 -29.33
CA GLU A 51 30.61 2.43 -29.10
C GLU A 51 31.40 2.50 -27.80
N ARG A 52 30.99 1.71 -26.80
CA ARG A 52 31.64 1.77 -25.50
C ARG A 52 33.04 1.20 -25.64
N LEU A 53 34.02 2.07 -25.48
CA LEU A 53 35.43 1.69 -25.54
C LEU A 53 35.93 1.32 -24.15
N CYS A 54 36.83 0.35 -24.11
CA CYS A 54 37.61 0.03 -22.93
C CYS A 54 38.46 1.24 -22.53
N GLU A 55 38.41 1.63 -21.26
CA GLU A 55 39.16 2.78 -20.75
C GLU A 55 40.68 2.61 -20.92
N LYS A 56 41.17 1.38 -20.79
CA LYS A 56 42.60 1.05 -20.87
C LYS A 56 43.12 0.91 -22.30
N HIS A 57 42.38 0.19 -23.14
CA HIS A 57 42.87 -0.20 -24.46
C HIS A 57 42.23 0.59 -25.61
N ARG A 58 41.21 1.40 -25.32
CA ARG A 58 40.43 2.16 -26.31
C ARG A 58 39.79 1.27 -27.40
N GLU A 59 39.55 0.00 -27.09
CA GLU A 59 38.89 -0.98 -27.97
C GLU A 59 37.42 -1.18 -27.62
N SER A 60 36.61 -1.60 -28.60
CA SER A 60 35.19 -1.91 -28.41
C SER A 60 34.97 -3.01 -27.36
N LEU A 61 34.04 -2.78 -26.42
CA LEU A 61 33.66 -3.73 -25.38
C LEU A 61 32.61 -4.73 -25.87
N LYS A 62 33.05 -5.72 -26.66
CA LYS A 62 32.17 -6.74 -27.28
C LYS A 62 32.06 -8.04 -26.48
N LEU A 63 32.77 -8.14 -25.36
CA LEU A 63 32.79 -9.33 -24.52
C LEU A 63 32.28 -9.00 -23.12
N PHE A 64 31.85 -10.03 -22.37
CA PHE A 64 31.40 -9.94 -21.00
C PHE A 64 32.06 -11.02 -20.16
N CYS A 65 32.73 -10.62 -19.08
CA CYS A 65 33.29 -11.54 -18.10
C CYS A 65 32.22 -11.86 -17.05
N ARG A 66 31.91 -13.14 -16.85
CA ARG A 66 30.86 -13.58 -15.92
C ARG A 66 31.25 -13.38 -14.46
N GLU A 67 32.51 -13.61 -14.12
CA GLU A 67 33.01 -13.56 -12.75
C GLU A 67 33.14 -12.12 -12.23
N ASP A 68 33.61 -11.20 -13.07
CA ASP A 68 33.70 -9.78 -12.72
C ASP A 68 32.39 -9.01 -13.00
N GLU A 69 31.42 -9.61 -13.68
CA GLU A 69 30.15 -9.00 -14.13
C GLU A 69 30.31 -7.67 -14.90
N ILE A 70 31.35 -7.58 -15.74
CA ILE A 70 31.66 -6.38 -16.52
C ILE A 70 31.88 -6.67 -18.01
N PRO A 71 31.54 -5.71 -18.89
CA PRO A 71 31.94 -5.79 -20.28
C PRO A 71 33.45 -5.51 -20.42
N ILE A 72 34.12 -6.29 -21.26
CA ILE A 72 35.56 -6.22 -21.52
C ILE A 72 35.85 -6.20 -23.04
N CYS A 73 37.06 -5.78 -23.43
CA CYS A 73 37.54 -5.86 -24.81
C CYS A 73 38.39 -7.12 -25.02
N LEU A 74 38.76 -7.41 -26.27
CA LEU A 74 39.57 -8.57 -26.65
C LEU A 74 40.96 -8.57 -26.01
N VAL A 75 41.57 -7.40 -25.81
CA VAL A 75 42.86 -7.30 -25.10
C VAL A 75 42.71 -7.61 -23.61
N CYS A 76 41.60 -7.19 -22.99
CA CYS A 76 41.32 -7.53 -21.58
C CYS A 76 41.14 -9.03 -21.39
N ASP A 77 40.42 -9.70 -22.30
CA ASP A 77 40.18 -11.15 -22.27
C ASP A 77 41.49 -11.94 -22.21
N ARG A 78 42.48 -11.54 -23.02
CA ARG A 78 43.83 -12.15 -23.04
C ARG A 78 44.73 -11.75 -21.87
N SER A 79 44.31 -10.81 -21.03
CA SER A 79 45.12 -10.33 -19.93
C SER A 79 45.19 -11.36 -18.80
N LYS A 80 46.26 -11.33 -17.99
CA LYS A 80 46.39 -12.19 -16.80
C LYS A 80 45.21 -12.08 -15.84
N ARG A 81 44.47 -10.96 -15.86
CA ARG A 81 43.32 -10.73 -14.97
C ARG A 81 42.12 -11.60 -15.34
N HIS A 82 41.84 -11.78 -16.63
CA HIS A 82 40.64 -12.48 -17.11
C HIS A 82 40.96 -13.84 -17.74
N ARG A 83 42.23 -14.26 -17.72
CA ARG A 83 42.73 -15.47 -18.38
C ARG A 83 41.95 -16.75 -18.03
N ASP A 84 41.53 -16.86 -16.78
CA ASP A 84 40.83 -18.04 -16.25
C ASP A 84 39.33 -17.77 -16.01
N HIS A 85 38.83 -16.63 -16.49
CA HIS A 85 37.43 -16.24 -16.35
C HIS A 85 36.61 -16.72 -17.55
N THR A 86 35.33 -16.99 -17.32
CA THR A 86 34.37 -17.30 -18.37
C THR A 86 33.97 -16.02 -19.08
N VAL A 87 34.37 -15.91 -20.33
CA VAL A 87 34.08 -14.75 -21.18
C VAL A 87 33.16 -15.18 -22.32
N ILE A 88 32.08 -14.43 -22.51
CA ILE A 88 31.09 -14.65 -23.57
C ILE A 88 30.87 -13.36 -24.37
N PRO A 89 30.28 -13.42 -25.58
CA PRO A 89 29.85 -12.22 -26.29
C PRO A 89 28.90 -11.36 -25.45
N ALA A 90 29.03 -10.04 -25.55
CA ALA A 90 28.21 -9.10 -24.80
C ALA A 90 26.73 -9.21 -25.16
N GLU A 91 26.43 -9.54 -26.42
CA GLU A 91 25.07 -9.76 -26.92
C GLU A 91 24.42 -10.98 -26.25
N GLU A 92 25.13 -12.09 -26.15
CA GLU A 92 24.64 -13.31 -25.47
C GLU A 92 24.39 -13.03 -23.97
N ALA A 93 25.31 -12.34 -23.31
CA ALA A 93 25.13 -11.92 -21.93
C ALA A 93 23.88 -11.04 -21.76
N ALA A 94 23.67 -10.10 -22.68
CA ALA A 94 22.52 -9.19 -22.67
C ALA A 94 21.21 -9.96 -22.83
N GLU A 95 21.14 -10.93 -23.73
CA GLU A 95 19.97 -11.81 -23.91
C GLU A 95 19.68 -12.62 -22.65
N GLU A 96 20.70 -13.23 -22.03
CA GLU A 96 20.55 -13.97 -20.77
C GLU A 96 20.01 -13.10 -19.63
N PHE A 97 20.60 -11.91 -19.42
CA PHE A 97 20.16 -11.00 -18.37
C PHE A 97 18.76 -10.46 -18.66
N GLN A 98 18.45 -10.16 -19.92
CA GLN A 98 17.11 -9.75 -20.32
C GLN A 98 16.08 -10.83 -20.01
N ALA A 99 16.35 -12.09 -20.34
CA ALA A 99 15.46 -13.21 -20.03
C ALA A 99 15.25 -13.37 -18.52
N LYS A 100 16.32 -13.31 -17.72
CA LYS A 100 16.26 -13.38 -16.25
C LYS A 100 15.42 -12.24 -15.67
N ILE A 101 15.66 -11.00 -16.11
CA ILE A 101 14.92 -9.82 -15.65
C ILE A 101 13.43 -9.96 -16.01
N GLN A 102 13.11 -10.41 -17.24
CA GLN A 102 11.72 -10.62 -17.65
C GLN A 102 11.02 -11.70 -16.80
N ALA A 103 11.70 -12.80 -16.48
CA ALA A 103 11.17 -13.85 -15.62
C ALA A 103 10.89 -13.34 -14.19
N HIS A 104 11.83 -12.59 -13.60
CA HIS A 104 11.63 -11.96 -12.29
C HIS A 104 10.49 -10.95 -12.32
N LEU A 105 10.40 -10.10 -13.34
CA LEU A 105 9.31 -9.13 -13.49
C LEU A 105 7.95 -9.82 -13.61
N LYS A 106 7.85 -10.93 -14.35
CA LYS A 106 6.61 -11.72 -14.45
C LYS A 106 6.19 -12.25 -13.09
N THR A 107 7.14 -12.78 -12.32
CA THR A 107 6.91 -13.30 -10.97
C THR A 107 6.42 -12.20 -10.01
N LEU A 108 7.15 -11.08 -9.95
CA LEU A 108 6.79 -9.93 -9.10
C LEU A 108 5.41 -9.34 -9.46
N ARG A 109 5.06 -9.29 -10.76
CA ARG A 109 3.72 -8.87 -11.20
C ARG A 109 2.63 -9.82 -10.71
N ALA A 110 2.86 -11.12 -10.76
CA ALA A 110 1.92 -12.12 -10.27
C ALA A 110 1.73 -12.02 -8.75
N GLU A 111 2.82 -11.88 -7.99
CA GLU A 111 2.77 -11.67 -6.54
C GLU A 111 2.03 -10.39 -6.16
N ARG A 112 2.32 -9.28 -6.85
CA ARG A 112 1.60 -8.01 -6.65
C ARG A 112 0.10 -8.19 -6.89
N LYS A 113 -0.30 -8.89 -7.95
CA LYS A 113 -1.73 -9.17 -8.23
C LYS A 113 -2.38 -9.99 -7.10
N LYS A 114 -1.69 -11.02 -6.59
CA LYS A 114 -2.16 -11.83 -5.45
C LYS A 114 -2.34 -10.97 -4.19
N LEU A 115 -1.35 -10.15 -3.84
CA LEU A 115 -1.40 -9.27 -2.68
C LEU A 115 -2.54 -8.25 -2.76
N LEU A 116 -2.77 -7.65 -3.93
CA LEU A 116 -3.90 -6.76 -4.16
C LEU A 116 -5.25 -7.49 -3.98
N GLY A 117 -5.37 -8.72 -4.50
CA GLY A 117 -6.56 -9.55 -4.30
C GLY A 117 -6.83 -9.87 -2.82
N LEU A 118 -5.78 -10.19 -2.06
CA LEU A 118 -5.88 -10.43 -0.62
C LEU A 118 -6.29 -9.16 0.14
N LYS A 119 -5.75 -8.00 -0.23
CA LYS A 119 -6.11 -6.71 0.37
C LYS A 119 -7.61 -6.42 0.21
N VAL A 120 -8.13 -6.48 -1.02
CA VAL A 120 -9.56 -6.26 -1.30
C VAL A 120 -10.43 -7.26 -0.55
N SER A 121 -10.04 -8.54 -0.54
CA SER A 121 -10.79 -9.59 0.16
C SER A 121 -10.80 -9.39 1.69
N ARG A 122 -9.72 -8.83 2.26
CA ARG A 122 -9.64 -8.49 3.69
C ARG A 122 -10.53 -7.29 4.00
N GLU A 123 -10.48 -6.24 3.18
CA GLU A 123 -11.33 -5.05 3.33
C GLU A 123 -12.82 -5.40 3.25
N ARG A 124 -13.22 -6.23 2.27
CA ARG A 124 -14.60 -6.72 2.15
C ARG A 124 -15.05 -7.49 3.39
N ARG A 125 -14.22 -8.41 3.91
CA ARG A 125 -14.54 -9.16 5.14
C ARG A 125 -14.67 -8.26 6.36
N SER A 126 -13.80 -7.26 6.49
CA SER A 126 -13.89 -6.26 7.56
C SER A 126 -15.22 -5.51 7.52
N GLN A 127 -15.62 -5.03 6.34
CA GLN A 127 -16.90 -4.35 6.15
C GLN A 127 -18.10 -5.24 6.49
N GLU A 128 -18.04 -6.52 6.11
CA GLU A 128 -19.09 -7.49 6.43
C GLU A 128 -19.23 -7.69 7.94
N TYR A 129 -18.12 -7.86 8.67
CA TYR A 129 -18.17 -7.97 10.13
C TYR A 129 -18.70 -6.71 10.82
N LEU A 130 -18.37 -5.52 10.30
CA LEU A 130 -18.94 -4.27 10.80
C LEU A 130 -20.45 -4.21 10.60
N LYS A 131 -20.96 -4.59 9.42
CA LYS A 131 -22.41 -4.67 9.14
C LYS A 131 -23.11 -5.64 10.07
N GLN A 132 -22.55 -6.84 10.26
CA GLN A 132 -23.13 -7.85 11.15
C GLN A 132 -23.16 -7.38 12.61
N THR A 133 -22.09 -6.73 13.07
CA THR A 133 -22.01 -6.17 14.42
C THR A 133 -23.06 -5.08 14.62
N GLN A 134 -23.21 -4.18 13.65
CA GLN A 134 -24.23 -3.13 13.68
C GLN A 134 -25.64 -3.70 13.70
N ALA A 135 -25.93 -4.71 12.86
CA ALA A 135 -27.24 -5.37 12.82
C ALA A 135 -27.58 -6.05 14.14
N LYS A 136 -26.62 -6.76 14.75
CA LYS A 136 -26.80 -7.36 16.09
C LYS A 136 -27.06 -6.30 17.15
N ARG A 137 -26.31 -5.19 17.13
CA ARG A 137 -26.54 -4.06 18.06
C ARG A 137 -27.95 -3.49 17.91
N GLN A 138 -28.39 -3.25 16.68
CA GLN A 138 -29.74 -2.74 16.41
C GLN A 138 -30.82 -3.70 16.90
N LYS A 139 -30.64 -5.01 16.67
CA LYS A 139 -31.55 -6.05 17.15
C LYS A 139 -31.68 -6.03 18.67
N ILE A 140 -30.55 -5.99 19.39
CA ILE A 140 -30.55 -5.90 20.86
C ILE A 140 -31.31 -4.65 21.32
N VAL A 141 -31.01 -3.48 20.73
CA VAL A 141 -31.70 -2.24 21.11
C VAL A 141 -33.21 -2.33 20.87
N ALA A 142 -33.63 -2.91 19.74
CA ALA A 142 -35.04 -3.07 19.40
C ALA A 142 -35.77 -4.03 20.35
N GLU A 143 -35.18 -5.19 20.67
CA GLU A 143 -35.77 -6.16 21.61
C GLU A 143 -35.94 -5.53 23.01
N PHE A 144 -34.95 -4.77 23.48
CA PHE A 144 -35.05 -4.05 24.75
C PHE A 144 -36.07 -2.91 24.73
N GLN A 145 -36.27 -2.25 23.59
CA GLN A 145 -37.34 -1.24 23.44
C GLN A 145 -38.72 -1.89 23.53
N GLN A 146 -38.92 -3.02 22.86
CA GLN A 146 -40.18 -3.79 22.93
C GLN A 146 -40.47 -4.24 24.36
N LEU A 147 -39.46 -4.74 25.08
CA LEU A 147 -39.63 -5.14 26.47
C LEU A 147 -40.04 -3.97 27.37
N ARG A 148 -39.42 -2.79 27.21
CA ARG A 148 -39.80 -1.59 27.98
C ARG A 148 -41.25 -1.17 27.70
N GLN A 149 -41.66 -1.12 26.44
CA GLN A 149 -43.04 -0.80 26.06
C GLN A 149 -44.05 -1.80 26.67
N PHE A 150 -43.69 -3.09 26.66
CA PHE A 150 -44.51 -4.11 27.31
C PHE A 150 -44.64 -3.86 28.81
N LEU A 151 -43.54 -3.57 29.51
CA LEU A 151 -43.56 -3.30 30.95
C LEU A 151 -44.36 -2.04 31.29
N GLU A 152 -44.19 -0.95 30.53
CA GLU A 152 -44.96 0.29 30.68
C GLU A 152 -46.48 0.05 30.52
N GLU A 153 -46.87 -0.77 29.55
CA GLU A 153 -48.26 -1.15 29.36
C GLU A 153 -48.80 -2.00 30.51
N GLN A 154 -48.02 -2.98 31.00
CA GLN A 154 -48.42 -3.79 32.15
C GLN A 154 -48.55 -2.94 33.42
N GLU A 155 -47.63 -2.02 33.66
CA GLU A 155 -47.68 -1.08 34.78
C GLU A 155 -48.96 -0.24 34.72
N ARG A 156 -49.27 0.36 33.56
CA ARG A 156 -50.49 1.16 33.36
C ARG A 156 -51.76 0.35 33.63
N LEU A 157 -51.84 -0.89 33.15
CA LEU A 157 -53.00 -1.76 33.36
C LEU A 157 -53.21 -2.12 34.83
N LEU A 158 -52.13 -2.31 35.59
CA LEU A 158 -52.20 -2.63 37.02
C LEU A 158 -52.54 -1.40 37.88
N LEU A 159 -52.11 -0.20 37.48
CA LEU A 159 -52.39 1.03 38.21
C LEU A 159 -53.82 1.58 37.96
N ALA A 160 -54.37 1.40 36.75
CA ALA A 160 -55.67 1.97 36.38
C ALA A 160 -56.85 1.60 37.32
N PRO A 161 -56.97 0.36 37.84
CA PRO A 161 -58.01 0.03 38.83
C PRO A 161 -57.81 0.76 40.16
N LEU A 162 -56.56 0.95 40.59
CA LEU A 162 -56.23 1.64 41.84
C LEU A 162 -56.57 3.13 41.76
N GLU A 163 -56.32 3.75 40.61
CA GLU A 163 -56.73 5.15 40.36
C GLU A 163 -58.25 5.32 40.46
N LYS A 164 -59.02 4.41 39.85
CA LYS A 164 -60.49 4.42 39.95
C LYS A 164 -60.97 4.26 41.39
N LEU A 165 -60.38 3.33 42.15
CA LEU A 165 -60.70 3.15 43.57
C LEU A 165 -60.38 4.41 44.38
N ASN A 166 -59.25 5.06 44.13
CA ASN A 166 -58.87 6.31 44.79
C ASN A 166 -59.89 7.43 44.49
N GLU A 167 -60.36 7.54 43.25
CA GLU A 167 -61.42 8.51 42.89
C GLU A 167 -62.75 8.21 43.59
N GLU A 168 -63.17 6.95 43.65
CA GLU A 168 -64.39 6.53 44.36
C GLU A 168 -64.33 6.84 45.85
N ILE A 169 -63.19 6.54 46.51
CA ILE A 169 -62.96 6.89 47.92
C ILE A 169 -63.04 8.41 48.11
N GLY A 170 -62.42 9.19 47.22
CA GLY A 170 -62.49 10.66 47.26
C GLY A 170 -63.92 11.18 47.16
N ARG A 171 -64.73 10.63 46.23
CA ARG A 171 -66.16 10.98 46.09
C ARG A 171 -66.94 10.72 47.38
N LEU A 172 -66.81 9.52 47.96
CA LEU A 172 -67.49 9.15 49.21
C LEU A 172 -67.11 10.06 50.37
N GLN A 173 -65.83 10.43 50.48
CA GLN A 173 -65.37 11.37 51.52
C GLN A 173 -65.98 12.76 51.33
N THR A 174 -66.06 13.28 50.10
CA THR A 174 -66.69 14.58 49.84
C THR A 174 -68.19 14.58 50.13
N ASP A 175 -68.90 13.50 49.80
CA ASP A 175 -70.32 13.36 50.09
C ASP A 175 -70.58 13.26 51.60
N THR A 176 -69.72 12.54 52.33
CA THR A 176 -69.79 12.46 53.80
C THR A 176 -69.60 13.83 54.44
N VAL A 177 -68.63 14.62 53.99
CA VAL A 177 -68.39 15.98 54.49
C VAL A 177 -69.53 16.94 54.12
N ARG A 178 -70.13 16.79 52.94
CA ARG A 178 -71.28 17.58 52.50
C ARG A 178 -72.52 17.29 53.35
N ASN A 179 -72.82 16.02 53.61
CA ASN A 179 -73.96 15.61 54.43
C ASN A 179 -73.79 16.09 55.88
N GLN A 180 -72.59 16.00 56.46
CA GLN A 180 -72.29 16.53 57.81
C GLN A 180 -72.41 18.05 57.94
N ARG A 181 -72.32 18.81 56.83
CA ARG A 181 -72.52 20.27 56.81
C ARG A 181 -73.98 20.68 56.60
N ALA A 182 -74.81 19.80 56.06
CA ALA A 182 -76.24 20.05 55.85
C ALA A 182 -77.08 19.74 57.11
N ASP A 183 -76.56 18.89 58.00
CA ASP A 183 -77.18 18.53 59.29
C ASP A 183 -76.77 19.46 60.46
N ARG A 184 -76.11 20.60 60.19
CA ARG A 184 -75.83 21.68 61.15
C ARG A 184 -76.58 22.94 60.77
#